data_AF-A0A6I3KAS6-F1
#
_entry.id   AF-A0A6I3KAS6-F1
#
_cell.length_a   1.000
_cell.length_b   1.000
_cell.length_c   1.000
_cell.angle_alpha   90.00
_cell.angle_beta   90.00
_cell.angle_gamma   90.00
#
_symmetry.space_group_name_H-M   'P 1'
#
loop_
_entity.id
_entity.type
_entity.pdbx_description
1 polymer ?
#
loop_
_entity_poly.entity_id
_entity_poly.type
_entity_poly.pdbx_seq_one_letter_code
_entity_poly.pdbx_strand_id
1 'polypeptide(L)'
;MSNYDQALRVLEQARRPGDLRIHPNDAVEALAQAGLLMPEPPEPDALDRKGWPHWKLHGYGPHKDTIHVEYLAGGVYINSPACYMSAHPKDAAALARVIHAAAYYPKGWTQA
;
A
#
# COMPACT_ATOMS: atom_id res chain seq x y z
N MET A 1 0.53 16.10 13.67
CA MET A 1 0.93 14.88 14.39
C MET A 1 1.43 13.90 13.35
N SER A 2 2.62 13.33 13.51
CA SER A 2 3.18 12.40 12.52
C SER A 2 2.52 11.02 12.63
N ASN A 3 2.67 10.18 11.60
CA ASN A 3 2.25 8.77 11.66
C ASN A 3 2.96 8.02 12.80
N TYR A 4 4.21 8.41 13.12
CA TYR A 4 4.97 7.84 14.22
C TYR A 4 4.35 8.19 15.58
N ASP A 5 4.01 9.47 15.80
CA ASP A 5 3.35 9.90 17.05
C ASP A 5 1.98 9.23 17.23
N GLN A 6 1.24 9.09 16.13
CA GLN A 6 -0.05 8.40 16.14
C GLN A 6 0.11 6.92 16.48
N ALA A 7 1.10 6.23 15.89
CA ALA A 7 1.40 4.84 16.19
C ALA A 7 1.80 4.66 17.65
N LEU A 8 2.69 5.52 18.17
CA LEU A 8 3.10 5.47 19.57
C LEU A 8 1.90 5.62 20.51
N ARG A 9 1.04 6.61 20.26
CA ARG A 9 -0.17 6.82 21.06
C ARG A 9 -1.11 5.61 21.04
N VAL A 10 -1.31 4.99 19.88
CA VAL A 10 -2.15 3.78 19.75
C VAL A 10 -1.56 2.62 20.55
N LEU A 11 -0.24 2.42 20.48
CA LEU A 11 0.46 1.37 21.22
C LEU A 11 0.43 1.61 22.74
N GLU A 12 0.56 2.85 23.18
CA GLU A 12 0.44 3.19 24.61
C GLU A 12 -0.96 2.89 25.16
N GLN A 13 -2.00 3.14 24.36
CA GLN A 13 -3.40 2.87 24.72
C GLN A 13 -3.74 1.38 24.72
N ALA A 14 -3.11 0.60 23.85
CA ALA A 14 -3.33 -0.84 23.75
C ALA A 14 -2.59 -1.66 24.83
N ARG A 15 -1.66 -1.04 25.58
CA ARG A 15 -0.93 -1.71 26.66
C ARG A 15 -1.86 -2.04 27.83
N ARG A 16 -1.82 -3.29 28.30
CA ARG A 16 -2.64 -3.74 29.43
C ARG A 16 -2.21 -3.05 30.74
N PRO A 17 -3.15 -2.76 31.66
CA PRO A 17 -2.81 -2.14 32.93
C PRO A 17 -1.80 -2.99 33.74
N GLY A 18 -0.73 -2.36 34.22
CA GLY A 18 0.31 -3.02 35.01
C GLY A 18 1.48 -3.62 34.20
N ASP A 19 1.33 -3.79 32.88
CA ASP A 19 2.41 -4.31 32.04
C ASP A 19 3.46 -3.23 31.76
N LEU A 20 4.75 -3.59 31.83
CA LEU A 20 5.85 -2.67 31.50
C LEU A 20 6.00 -2.46 29.98
N ARG A 21 5.63 -3.47 29.17
CA ARG A 21 5.78 -3.48 27.72
C ARG A 21 4.50 -4.02 27.09
N ILE A 22 4.16 -3.53 25.89
CA ILE A 22 3.01 -4.05 25.13
C ILE A 22 3.28 -5.46 24.61
N HIS A 23 2.25 -6.31 24.62
CA HIS A 23 2.31 -7.63 23.99
C HIS A 23 2.33 -7.50 22.46
N PRO A 24 3.18 -8.24 21.73
CA PRO A 24 3.33 -8.06 20.28
C PRO A 24 2.02 -8.21 19.48
N ASN A 25 1.15 -9.16 19.85
CA ASN A 25 -0.12 -9.35 19.13
C ASN A 25 -1.07 -8.17 19.35
N ASP A 26 -1.19 -7.68 20.58
CA ASP A 26 -2.01 -6.52 20.93
C ASP A 26 -1.52 -5.27 20.18
N ALA A 27 -0.20 -5.13 20.01
CA ALA A 27 0.40 -4.05 19.22
C ALA A 27 0.00 -4.13 17.74
N VAL A 28 0.13 -5.30 17.11
CA VAL A 28 -0.24 -5.50 15.70
C VAL A 28 -1.74 -5.25 15.49
N GLU A 29 -2.59 -5.81 16.35
CA GLU A 29 -4.05 -5.62 16.28
C GLU A 29 -4.44 -4.15 16.45
N ALA A 30 -3.84 -3.44 17.41
CA ALA A 30 -4.12 -2.03 17.64
C ALA A 30 -3.71 -1.15 16.45
N LEU A 31 -2.53 -1.40 15.87
CA LEU A 31 -2.08 -0.68 14.68
C LEU A 31 -2.98 -0.97 13.46
N ALA A 32 -3.42 -2.23 13.29
CA ALA A 32 -4.36 -2.61 12.24
C ALA A 32 -5.70 -1.88 12.39
N GLN A 33 -6.29 -1.91 13.59
CA GLN A 33 -7.57 -1.23 13.89
C GLN A 33 -7.48 0.30 13.72
N ALA A 34 -6.32 0.89 14.01
CA ALA A 34 -6.06 2.31 13.80
C ALA A 34 -5.79 2.69 12.33
N GLY A 35 -5.78 1.73 11.41
CA GLY A 35 -5.47 1.97 9.98
C GLY A 35 -4.02 2.40 9.74
N LEU A 36 -3.11 2.07 10.66
CA LEU A 36 -1.69 2.43 10.59
C LEU A 36 -0.83 1.36 9.93
N LEU A 37 -1.38 0.16 9.73
CA LEU A 37 -0.79 -0.85 8.87
C LEU A 37 -1.34 -0.67 7.47
N MET A 38 -0.44 -0.48 6.50
CA MET A 38 -0.86 -0.48 5.11
C MET A 38 -1.40 -1.88 4.76
N PRO A 39 -2.51 -1.98 4.00
CA PRO A 39 -2.96 -3.28 3.52
C PRO A 39 -1.87 -3.96 2.71
N GLU A 40 -1.90 -5.30 2.70
CA GLU A 40 -0.99 -6.10 1.89
C GLU A 40 -0.96 -5.58 0.44
N PRO A 41 0.23 -5.34 -0.13
CA PRO A 41 0.32 -4.88 -1.51
C PRO A 41 -0.22 -5.97 -2.44
N PRO A 42 -0.90 -5.60 -3.54
CA PRO A 42 -1.31 -6.58 -4.53
C PRO A 42 -0.09 -7.20 -5.23
N GLU A 43 -0.19 -8.49 -5.56
CA GLU A 43 0.72 -9.15 -6.50
C GLU A 43 0.59 -8.55 -7.91
N PRO A 44 1.65 -8.56 -8.73
CA PRO A 44 1.57 -8.12 -10.10
C PRO A 44 0.70 -9.07 -10.94
N ASP A 45 -0.07 -8.51 -11.87
CA ASP A 45 -0.88 -9.27 -12.82
C ASP A 45 -0.02 -10.04 -13.83
N ALA A 46 1.17 -9.52 -14.12
CA ALA A 46 2.13 -10.15 -15.03
C ALA A 46 3.56 -9.67 -14.76
N LEU A 47 4.51 -10.49 -15.22
CA LEU A 47 5.89 -10.07 -15.43
C LEU A 47 6.14 -9.95 -16.93
N ASP A 48 6.87 -8.92 -17.34
CA ASP A 48 7.30 -8.77 -18.72
C ASP A 48 8.45 -9.74 -19.09
N ARG A 49 8.96 -9.68 -20.33
CA ARG A 49 10.06 -10.55 -20.80
C ARG A 49 11.37 -10.35 -20.04
N LYS A 50 11.55 -9.20 -19.38
CA LYS A 50 12.71 -8.85 -18.56
C LYS A 50 12.47 -9.10 -17.07
N GLY A 51 11.32 -9.68 -16.71
CA GLY A 51 10.93 -9.98 -15.33
C GLY A 51 10.38 -8.77 -14.58
N TRP A 52 10.02 -7.69 -15.27
CA TRP A 52 9.53 -6.47 -14.67
C TRP A 52 8.03 -6.59 -14.36
N PRO A 53 7.60 -6.24 -13.13
CA PRO A 53 6.22 -6.43 -12.71
C PRO A 53 5.30 -5.34 -13.26
N HIS A 54 4.07 -5.76 -13.53
CA HIS A 54 3.00 -4.93 -14.05
C HIS A 54 1.71 -5.15 -13.24
N TRP A 55 1.05 -4.06 -12.87
CA TRP A 55 -0.27 -4.07 -12.24
C TRP A 55 -1.30 -3.30 -13.08
N LYS A 56 -2.54 -3.79 -13.08
CA LYS A 56 -3.70 -3.23 -13.78
C LYS A 56 -4.78 -2.87 -12.77
N LEU A 57 -5.05 -1.57 -12.64
CA LEU A 57 -6.14 -1.07 -11.83
C LEU A 57 -7.34 -0.75 -12.72
N HIS A 58 -8.37 -1.59 -12.67
CA HIS A 58 -9.59 -1.42 -13.46
C HIS A 58 -10.61 -0.51 -12.78
N GLY A 59 -11.50 0.10 -13.57
CA GLY A 59 -12.63 0.86 -13.06
C GLY A 59 -12.25 2.19 -12.44
N TYR A 60 -11.10 2.75 -12.82
CA TYR A 60 -10.56 3.97 -12.24
C TYR A 60 -11.23 5.21 -12.84
N GLY A 61 -11.69 6.12 -11.99
CA GLY A 61 -12.28 7.39 -12.42
C GLY A 61 -13.64 7.25 -13.10
N PRO A 62 -14.22 8.37 -13.55
CA PRO A 62 -15.58 8.43 -14.08
C PRO A 62 -15.78 7.62 -15.36
N HIS A 63 -14.70 7.43 -16.14
CA HIS A 63 -14.72 6.66 -17.38
C HIS A 63 -14.45 5.16 -17.18
N LYS A 64 -14.19 4.73 -15.93
CA LYS A 64 -13.87 3.35 -15.56
C LYS A 64 -12.66 2.81 -16.32
N ASP A 65 -11.64 3.64 -16.47
CA ASP A 65 -10.43 3.32 -17.21
C ASP A 65 -9.61 2.23 -16.51
N THR A 66 -8.64 1.68 -17.26
CA THR A 66 -7.61 0.81 -16.69
C THR A 66 -6.31 1.61 -16.57
N ILE A 67 -5.82 1.76 -15.34
CA ILE A 67 -4.50 2.34 -15.07
C ILE A 67 -3.49 1.22 -15.02
N HIS A 68 -2.34 1.45 -15.64
CA HIS A 68 -1.21 0.53 -15.57
C HIS A 68 -0.13 1.13 -14.69
N VAL A 69 0.41 0.32 -13.80
CA VAL A 69 1.58 0.67 -12.98
C VAL A 69 2.64 -0.37 -13.20
N GLU A 70 3.88 0.04 -13.42
CA GLU A 70 4.99 -0.85 -13.72
C GLU A 70 6.23 -0.43 -12.93
N TYR A 71 7.05 -1.40 -12.52
CA TYR A 71 8.41 -1.11 -12.05
C TYR A 71 9.41 -1.46 -13.15
N LEU A 72 10.03 -0.45 -13.76
CA LEU A 72 10.94 -0.61 -14.89
C LEU A 72 12.27 0.06 -14.57
N ALA A 73 13.37 -0.67 -14.74
CA ALA A 73 14.74 -0.11 -14.72
C ALA A 73 15.04 0.85 -13.54
N GLY A 74 14.54 0.57 -12.34
CA GLY A 74 14.78 1.42 -11.16
C GLY A 74 13.66 2.40 -10.81
N GLY A 75 12.66 2.57 -11.68
CA GLY A 75 11.59 3.55 -11.53
C GLY A 75 10.19 2.94 -11.49
N VAL A 76 9.25 3.66 -10.89
CA VAL A 76 7.81 3.37 -10.96
C VAL A 76 7.18 4.23 -12.06
N TYR A 77 6.53 3.58 -13.01
CA TYR A 77 5.86 4.20 -14.14
C TYR A 77 4.36 4.03 -13.99
N ILE A 78 3.62 5.12 -14.22
CA ILE A 78 2.15 5.13 -14.16
C ILE A 78 1.66 5.56 -15.53
N ASN A 79 0.88 4.70 -16.17
CA ASN A 79 0.21 5.01 -17.42
C ASN A 79 -1.29 5.10 -17.16
N SER A 80 -1.81 6.33 -17.23
CA SER A 80 -3.23 6.63 -17.16
C SER A 80 -3.77 7.00 -18.54
N PRO A 81 -4.76 6.27 -19.08
CA PRO A 81 -5.46 6.68 -20.30
C PRO A 81 -5.99 8.12 -20.16
N ALA A 82 -5.78 8.94 -21.18
CA ALA A 82 -6.22 10.34 -21.24
C ALA A 82 -5.73 11.26 -20.11
N CYS A 83 -4.65 10.90 -19.40
CA CYS A 83 -4.10 11.68 -18.28
C CYS A 83 -5.12 12.00 -17.16
N TYR A 84 -6.22 11.25 -17.08
CA TYR A 84 -7.27 11.52 -16.10
C TYR A 84 -6.88 10.90 -14.75
N MET A 85 -6.92 11.70 -13.69
CA MET A 85 -6.65 11.25 -12.33
C MET A 85 -7.92 11.37 -11.51
N SER A 86 -8.39 10.25 -10.95
CA SER A 86 -9.58 10.25 -10.09
C SER A 86 -9.25 10.87 -8.73
N ALA A 87 -10.10 11.79 -8.28
CA ALA A 87 -10.05 12.34 -6.93
C ALA A 87 -10.93 11.53 -5.95
N HIS A 88 -11.60 10.47 -6.39
CA HIS A 88 -12.40 9.64 -5.50
C HIS A 88 -11.50 8.90 -4.50
N PRO A 89 -11.83 8.90 -3.19
CA PRO A 89 -10.95 8.31 -2.17
C PRO A 89 -10.61 6.85 -2.40
N LYS A 90 -11.56 6.04 -2.91
CA LYS A 90 -11.33 4.62 -3.19
C LYS A 90 -10.33 4.41 -4.32
N ASP A 91 -10.46 5.19 -5.39
CA ASP A 91 -9.58 5.13 -6.56
C ASP A 91 -8.16 5.57 -6.18
N ALA A 92 -8.05 6.68 -5.45
CA ALA A 92 -6.78 7.20 -4.96
C ALA A 92 -6.09 6.19 -4.02
N ALA A 93 -6.83 5.56 -3.11
CA ALA A 93 -6.30 4.54 -2.22
C ALA A 93 -5.84 3.29 -2.99
N ALA A 94 -6.59 2.86 -4.00
CA ALA A 94 -6.22 1.73 -4.84
C ALA A 94 -4.94 2.02 -5.64
N LEU A 95 -4.86 3.20 -6.26
CA LEU A 95 -3.67 3.62 -6.99
C LEU A 95 -2.45 3.75 -6.06
N ALA A 96 -2.61 4.34 -4.87
CA ALA A 96 -1.54 4.43 -3.88
C ALA A 96 -1.00 3.06 -3.45
N ARG A 97 -1.88 2.07 -3.23
CA ARG A 97 -1.47 0.68 -2.91
C ARG A 97 -0.63 0.07 -4.02
N VAL A 98 -1.06 0.23 -5.27
CA VAL A 98 -0.34 -0.34 -6.42
C VAL A 98 1.01 0.35 -6.64
N ILE A 99 1.07 1.68 -6.51
CA ILE A 99 2.33 2.44 -6.56
C ILE A 99 3.28 1.97 -5.47
N HIS A 100 2.77 1.74 -4.25
CA HIS A 100 3.58 1.21 -3.17
C HIS A 100 4.09 -0.20 -3.47
N ALA A 101 3.25 -1.09 -3.98
CA ALA A 101 3.65 -2.43 -4.40
C ALA A 101 4.81 -2.36 -5.42
N ALA A 102 4.68 -1.53 -6.45
CA ALA A 102 5.72 -1.33 -7.45
C ALA A 102 7.02 -0.77 -6.85
N ALA A 103 6.93 0.20 -5.95
CA ALA A 103 8.10 0.81 -5.31
C ALA A 103 8.89 -0.16 -4.41
N TYR A 104 8.24 -1.19 -3.90
CA TYR A 104 8.84 -2.14 -2.97
C TYR A 104 9.11 -3.53 -3.54
N TYR A 105 8.58 -3.86 -4.71
CA TYR A 105 8.87 -5.11 -5.40
C TYR A 105 10.37 -5.48 -5.44
N PRO A 106 11.32 -4.55 -5.71
CA PRO A 106 12.75 -4.88 -5.74
C PRO A 106 13.33 -5.32 -4.40
N LYS A 107 12.66 -5.03 -3.29
CA LYS A 107 13.10 -5.36 -1.93
C LYS A 107 12.64 -6.75 -1.48
N GLY A 108 12.03 -7.53 -2.38
CA GLY A 108 11.62 -8.90 -2.09
C GLY A 108 10.36 -9.01 -1.23
N TRP A 109 9.44 -8.04 -1.31
CA TRP A 109 8.19 -8.07 -0.53
C TRP A 109 7.38 -9.36 -0.76
N THR A 110 7.52 -10.01 -1.93
CA THR A 110 6.85 -11.30 -2.23
C THR A 110 7.47 -12.52 -1.53
N GLN A 111 8.40 -12.34 -0.58
CA GLN A 111 9.02 -13.42 0.19
C GLN A 111 9.02 -13.12 1.70
N ALA A 112 7.86 -13.23 2.33
CA ALA A 112 7.74 -13.41 3.78
C ALA A 112 6.65 -14.44 4.08
#